data_AF-A0ABD0WEN9-F1
#
_entry.id   AF-A0ABD0WEN9-F1
#
_cell.length_a   1.000
_cell.length_b   1.000
_cell.length_c   1.000
_cell.angle_alpha   90.00
_cell.angle_beta   90.00
_cell.angle_gamma   90.00
#
_symmetry.space_group_name_H-M   'P 1'
#
loop_
_entity.id
_entity.type
_entity.pdbx_description
1 polymer ?
#
loop_
_entity_poly.entity_id
_entity_poly.type
_entity_poly.pdbx_seq_one_letter_code
_entity_poly.pdbx_strand_id
1 'polypeptide(L)'
;MDYNWLSVLILLSTLIYCGHFQGNDILRPVVTLETDMNRQIFSGETVTLRSAQGLSEVTNSPEATVHRRHSHSAVLHTRIHRLDVPLAGLYKCQGMKTGRPHSSYISDNLPISVSDLPRASVSISPQGHLYSGETVTLQCDIPDYTDWRYHWYENNQKRPNLTSKSISNIIKYQQIIVQRPH
;
A
#
# COMPACT_ATOMS: atom_id res chain seq x y z
N MET A 1 10.07 26.09 67.13
CA MET A 1 9.62 25.07 66.16
C MET A 1 8.86 25.72 64.99
N ASP A 2 9.34 26.86 64.47
CA ASP A 2 10.09 27.02 63.21
C ASP A 2 9.70 26.17 61.99
N TYR A 3 8.42 26.15 61.64
CA TYR A 3 7.95 25.64 60.33
C TYR A 3 7.15 26.70 59.61
N ASN A 4 7.81 27.74 59.08
CA ASN A 4 7.10 28.70 58.22
C ASN A 4 7.94 29.29 57.09
N TRP A 5 9.27 29.29 57.19
CA TRP A 5 10.12 29.78 56.09
C TRP A 5 10.50 28.68 55.09
N LEU A 6 10.82 27.47 55.58
CA LEU A 6 11.11 26.31 54.75
C LEU A 6 9.89 25.88 53.91
N SER A 7 8.69 25.92 54.48
CA SER A 7 7.44 25.55 53.81
C SER A 7 7.09 26.48 52.63
N VAL A 8 7.35 27.79 52.79
CA VAL A 8 7.12 28.80 51.76
C VAL A 8 8.18 28.72 50.66
N LEU A 9 9.44 28.43 51.00
CA LEU A 9 10.50 28.19 50.02
C LEU A 9 10.24 26.92 49.19
N ILE A 10 9.72 25.85 49.80
CA ILE A 10 9.38 24.61 49.07
C ILE A 10 8.21 24.88 48.11
N LEU A 11 7.16 25.61 48.52
CA LEU A 11 6.04 25.99 47.65
C LEU A 11 6.45 26.89 46.48
N LEU A 12 7.37 27.85 46.71
CA LEU A 12 7.93 28.68 45.64
C LEU A 12 8.84 27.89 44.70
N SER A 13 9.56 26.87 45.19
CA SER A 13 10.40 26.00 44.36
C SER A 13 9.59 25.05 43.47
N THR A 14 8.40 24.61 43.91
CA THR A 14 7.52 23.74 43.10
C THR A 14 6.82 24.47 41.96
N LEU A 15 6.68 25.81 42.04
CA LEU A 15 6.09 26.63 40.98
C LEU A 15 7.12 27.07 39.91
N ILE A 16 8.42 26.82 40.12
CA ILE A 16 9.47 27.11 39.13
C ILE A 16 9.73 25.90 38.22
N TYR A 17 9.10 24.75 38.48
CA TYR A 17 9.01 23.66 37.48
C TYR A 17 7.92 23.95 36.43
N CYS A 18 7.84 25.21 35.96
CA CYS A 18 7.36 25.48 34.63
C CYS A 18 8.36 24.79 33.69
N GLY A 19 8.00 23.60 33.23
CA GLY A 19 8.75 22.86 32.23
C GLY A 19 9.16 23.84 31.14
N HIS A 20 10.45 24.17 31.13
CA HIS A 20 11.08 24.76 29.99
C HIS A 20 11.12 23.61 28.97
N PHE A 21 10.00 23.39 28.27
CA PHE A 21 10.00 22.64 27.02
C PHE A 21 10.76 23.53 26.06
N GLN A 22 12.08 23.37 26.10
CA GLN A 22 13.03 24.02 25.23
C GLN A 22 12.66 23.53 23.85
N GLY A 23 11.78 24.28 23.18
CA GLY A 23 11.23 23.99 21.87
C GLY A 23 12.33 24.03 20.82
N ASN A 24 13.11 22.96 20.82
CA ASN A 24 14.11 22.61 19.82
C ASN A 24 14.13 21.08 19.62
N ASP A 25 13.07 20.38 20.06
CA ASP A 25 12.76 19.04 19.61
C ASP A 25 12.34 19.13 18.15
N ILE A 26 13.35 19.08 17.27
CA ILE A 26 13.17 18.78 15.86
C ILE A 26 12.63 17.36 15.82
N LEU A 27 11.31 17.22 15.84
CA LEU A 27 10.64 15.93 15.81
C LEU A 27 11.08 15.19 14.54
N ARG A 28 11.32 13.87 14.68
CA ARG A 28 11.60 13.03 13.52
C ARG A 28 10.33 12.99 12.64
N PRO A 29 10.41 13.34 11.35
CA PRO A 29 9.25 13.26 10.46
C PRO A 29 8.81 11.80 10.35
N VAL A 30 7.52 11.59 10.10
CA VAL A 30 6.94 10.25 9.96
C VAL A 30 6.32 10.14 8.57
N VAL A 31 6.72 9.11 7.83
CA VAL A 31 6.16 8.75 6.53
C VAL A 31 5.36 7.46 6.65
N THR A 32 4.12 7.47 6.18
CA THR A 32 3.21 6.32 6.20
C THR A 32 2.49 6.18 4.87
N LEU A 33 2.07 4.96 4.52
CA LEU A 33 1.07 4.77 3.47
C LEU A 33 -0.29 5.27 4.01
N GLU A 34 -1.02 6.02 3.19
CA GLU A 34 -2.39 6.41 3.51
C GLU A 34 -3.38 5.26 3.26
N THR A 35 -3.01 4.32 2.38
CA THR A 35 -3.77 3.09 2.13
C THR A 35 -3.58 2.10 3.27
N ASP A 36 -4.54 1.17 3.42
CA ASP A 36 -4.46 0.08 4.39
C ASP A 36 -3.10 -0.65 4.30
N MET A 37 -2.38 -0.67 5.42
CA MET A 37 -1.05 -1.29 5.55
C MET A 37 -1.09 -2.82 5.42
N ASN A 38 -2.29 -3.42 5.42
CA ASN A 38 -2.46 -4.87 5.36
C ASN A 38 -2.77 -5.39 3.94
N ARG A 39 -2.82 -4.51 2.93
CA ARG A 39 -3.14 -4.92 1.54
C ARG A 39 -1.88 -5.01 0.69
N GLN A 40 -1.78 -6.10 -0.08
CA GLN A 40 -0.77 -6.26 -1.13
C GLN A 40 -0.95 -5.19 -2.23
N ILE A 41 0.14 -4.51 -2.58
CA ILE A 41 0.17 -3.57 -3.71
C ILE A 41 0.58 -4.32 -4.96
N PHE A 42 -0.19 -4.14 -6.04
CA PHE A 42 0.11 -4.69 -7.36
C PHE A 42 0.71 -3.66 -8.30
N SER A 43 1.48 -4.13 -9.29
CA SER A 43 2.04 -3.30 -10.35
C SER A 43 0.97 -2.44 -11.02
N GLY A 44 1.27 -1.15 -11.20
CA GLY A 44 0.39 -0.18 -11.85
C GLY A 44 -0.59 0.54 -10.90
N GLU A 45 -0.64 0.16 -9.63
CA GLU A 45 -1.49 0.84 -8.65
C GLU A 45 -1.00 2.26 -8.34
N THR A 46 -1.91 3.11 -7.87
CA THR A 46 -1.58 4.45 -7.36
C THR A 46 -1.65 4.43 -5.85
N VAL A 47 -0.55 4.77 -5.18
CA VAL A 47 -0.48 4.85 -3.72
C VAL A 47 -0.26 6.28 -3.27
N THR A 48 -0.79 6.62 -2.09
CA THR A 48 -0.55 7.94 -1.48
C THR A 48 0.29 7.77 -0.24
N LEU A 49 1.39 8.49 -0.19
CA LEU A 49 2.27 8.59 0.96
C LEU A 49 1.91 9.85 1.74
N ARG A 50 1.72 9.68 3.04
CA ARG A 50 1.47 10.75 3.98
C ARG A 50 2.75 11.02 4.76
N SER A 51 3.22 12.26 4.71
CA SER A 51 4.35 12.72 5.51
C SER A 51 3.90 13.78 6.51
N ALA A 52 4.07 13.51 7.79
CA ALA A 52 3.87 14.50 8.84
C ALA A 52 5.18 15.28 9.09
N GLN A 53 5.08 16.61 8.97
CA GLN A 53 6.08 17.67 9.16
C GLN A 53 6.96 18.02 7.93
N GLY A 54 6.69 19.19 7.31
CA GLY A 54 7.74 20.11 6.83
C GLY A 54 8.59 19.76 5.59
N LEU A 55 8.05 19.02 4.61
CA LEU A 55 8.48 18.88 3.19
C LEU A 55 9.88 18.31 2.82
N SER A 56 9.86 17.08 2.29
CA SER A 56 10.51 16.68 1.03
C SER A 56 9.51 15.87 0.20
N GLU A 57 9.58 16.01 -1.13
CA GLU A 57 8.81 15.25 -2.11
C GLU A 57 9.40 13.85 -2.22
N VAL A 58 8.57 12.83 -1.98
CA VAL A 58 8.98 11.45 -2.21
C VAL A 58 9.23 11.30 -3.70
N THR A 59 10.49 11.12 -4.08
CA THR A 59 10.84 10.89 -5.47
C THR A 59 10.61 9.43 -5.82
N ASN A 60 10.26 9.17 -7.07
CA ASN A 60 10.15 7.82 -7.64
C ASN A 60 11.53 7.14 -7.80
N SER A 61 12.51 7.49 -6.97
CA SER A 61 13.85 6.93 -6.96
C SER A 61 14.17 6.58 -5.52
N PRO A 62 14.69 5.37 -5.23
CA PRO A 62 15.06 4.97 -3.88
C PRO A 62 16.14 5.86 -3.24
N GLU A 63 16.77 6.77 -4.00
CA GLU A 63 17.87 7.63 -3.52
C GLU A 63 17.74 9.12 -3.84
N ALA A 64 16.62 9.62 -4.36
CA ALA A 64 16.56 11.05 -4.69
C ALA A 64 16.15 11.92 -3.47
N THR A 65 16.95 12.96 -3.24
CA THR A 65 16.67 14.03 -2.28
C THR A 65 16.09 15.20 -3.07
N VAL A 66 14.85 15.59 -2.80
CA VAL A 66 14.17 16.66 -3.56
C VAL A 66 14.12 17.94 -2.76
N HIS A 67 14.47 19.04 -3.41
CA HIS A 67 14.36 20.37 -2.84
C HIS A 67 13.06 21.03 -3.30
N ARG A 68 12.21 21.49 -2.37
CA ARG A 68 11.03 22.30 -2.71
C ARG A 68 10.89 23.54 -1.82
N ARG A 69 10.49 24.65 -2.45
CA ARG A 69 10.10 25.91 -1.80
C ARG A 69 8.58 25.92 -1.54
N HIS A 70 8.23 26.22 -0.28
CA HIS A 70 6.95 26.72 0.24
C HIS A 70 5.70 25.81 0.12
N SER A 71 5.23 25.31 1.27
CA SER A 71 3.84 24.92 1.51
C SER A 71 3.48 25.24 2.96
N HIS A 72 2.28 25.80 3.19
CA HIS A 72 1.78 26.18 4.51
C HIS A 72 1.18 25.00 5.31
N SER A 73 1.17 23.79 4.74
CA SER A 73 0.63 22.59 5.41
C SER A 73 1.72 21.83 6.15
N ALA A 74 1.47 21.50 7.42
CA ALA A 74 2.34 20.63 8.21
C ALA A 74 2.35 19.18 7.71
N VAL A 75 1.38 18.76 6.87
CA VAL A 75 1.29 17.40 6.32
C VAL A 75 1.30 17.47 4.79
N LEU A 76 2.15 16.63 4.16
CA LEU A 76 2.23 16.46 2.72
C LEU A 76 1.64 15.10 2.32
N HIS A 77 0.80 15.10 1.28
CA HIS A 77 0.32 13.89 0.63
C HIS A 77 0.97 13.81 -0.75
N THR A 78 1.76 12.77 -0.99
CA THR A 78 2.43 12.53 -2.26
C THR A 78 1.81 11.31 -2.93
N ARG A 79 1.27 11.49 -4.14
CA ARG A 79 0.72 10.40 -4.93
C ARG A 79 1.77 9.86 -5.88
N ILE A 80 2.08 8.57 -5.76
CA ILE A 80 2.91 7.86 -6.72
C ILE A 80 1.96 7.20 -7.71
N HIS A 81 1.94 7.71 -8.93
CA HIS A 81 1.17 7.13 -10.02
C HIS A 81 1.92 5.96 -10.64
N ARG A 82 1.23 4.84 -10.83
CA ARG A 82 1.77 3.61 -11.44
C ARG A 82 3.04 3.13 -10.73
N LEU A 83 2.84 2.62 -9.52
CA LEU A 83 3.91 1.98 -8.77
C LEU A 83 4.14 0.57 -9.31
N ASP A 84 5.29 0.35 -9.94
CA ASP A 84 5.70 -0.93 -10.51
C ASP A 84 6.85 -1.57 -9.70
N VAL A 85 7.15 -2.84 -9.97
CA VAL A 85 8.20 -3.60 -9.26
C VAL A 85 9.54 -2.87 -9.14
N PRO A 86 10.05 -2.15 -10.17
CA PRO A 86 11.31 -1.40 -10.06
C PRO A 86 11.28 -0.22 -9.08
N LEU A 87 10.09 0.25 -8.68
CA LEU A 87 9.90 1.32 -7.71
C LEU A 87 9.71 0.78 -6.28
N ALA A 88 9.69 -0.55 -6.08
CA ALA A 88 9.70 -1.13 -4.74
C ALA A 88 11.00 -0.78 -4.00
N GLY A 89 10.93 -0.53 -2.69
CA GLY A 89 12.09 -0.14 -1.93
C GLY A 89 11.79 0.53 -0.59
N LEU A 90 12.83 1.15 -0.01
CA LEU A 90 12.75 1.86 1.26
C LEU A 90 12.57 3.35 1.02
N TYR A 91 11.47 3.88 1.52
CA TYR A 91 11.13 5.28 1.41
C TYR A 91 11.37 6.00 2.73
N LYS A 92 11.98 7.18 2.66
CA LYS A 92 12.26 8.03 3.82
C LYS A 92 11.88 9.47 3.52
N CYS A 93 11.60 10.23 4.56
CA CYS A 93 11.27 11.64 4.47
C CYS A 93 12.23 12.48 5.30
N GLN A 94 12.49 13.69 4.82
CA GLN A 94 13.21 14.73 5.52
C GLN A 94 12.54 16.07 5.24
N GLY A 95 12.31 16.88 6.27
CA GLY A 95 11.80 18.23 6.12
C GLY A 95 12.91 19.26 6.02
N MET A 96 12.68 20.34 5.27
CA MET A 96 13.64 21.45 5.12
C MET A 96 12.95 22.79 5.40
N LYS A 97 13.45 23.55 6.38
CA LYS A 97 12.88 24.85 6.72
C LYS A 97 13.35 25.93 5.73
N THR A 98 12.42 26.68 5.15
CA THR A 98 12.74 27.87 4.33
C THR A 98 12.99 29.08 5.23
N GLY A 99 14.07 29.83 4.98
CA GLY A 99 14.45 31.05 5.72
C GLY A 99 15.51 30.86 6.81
N ARG A 100 15.72 29.63 7.30
CA ARG A 100 16.93 29.20 8.03
C ARG A 100 17.26 27.79 7.54
N PRO A 101 18.44 27.54 6.92
CA PRO A 101 18.77 26.24 6.32
C PRO A 101 19.03 25.21 7.42
N HIS A 102 17.95 24.73 8.02
CA HIS A 102 17.96 23.68 9.02
C HIS A 102 17.07 22.56 8.51
N SER A 103 17.64 21.38 8.38
CA SER A 103 16.95 20.15 8.00
C SER A 103 16.41 19.45 9.23
N SER A 104 15.26 18.80 9.10
CA SER A 104 14.84 17.84 10.12
C SER A 104 15.76 16.62 10.11
N TYR A 105 15.64 15.80 11.16
CA TYR A 105 16.11 14.42 11.09
C TYR A 105 15.41 13.67 9.96
N ILE A 106 16.05 12.62 9.46
CA ILE A 106 15.48 11.69 8.49
C ILE A 106 14.51 10.77 9.24
N SER A 107 13.35 10.49 8.63
CA SER A 107 12.36 9.54 9.15
C SER A 107 12.91 8.12 9.23
N ASP A 108 12.15 7.24 9.87
CA ASP A 108 12.36 5.80 9.66
C ASP A 108 12.03 5.40 8.22
N ASN A 109 12.59 4.26 7.80
CA ASN A 109 12.33 3.68 6.50
C ASN A 109 10.92 3.10 6.46
N LEU A 110 10.16 3.45 5.42
CA LEU A 110 8.90 2.83 5.05
C LEU A 110 9.18 1.82 3.93
N PRO A 111 9.10 0.51 4.21
CA PRO A 111 9.22 -0.50 3.18
C PRO A 111 7.96 -0.50 2.31
N ILE A 112 8.15 -0.40 0.99
CA ILE A 112 7.10 -0.55 -0.01
C ILE A 112 7.45 -1.74 -0.88
N SER A 113 6.61 -2.78 -0.82
CA SER A 113 6.69 -3.98 -1.64
C SER A 113 5.62 -3.95 -2.73
N VAL A 114 6.01 -4.29 -3.95
CA VAL A 114 5.12 -4.35 -5.12
C VAL A 114 5.22 -5.75 -5.72
N SER A 115 4.08 -6.34 -6.06
CA SER A 115 4.01 -7.64 -6.73
C SER A 115 3.40 -7.51 -8.11
N ASP A 116 3.74 -8.43 -9.01
CA ASP A 116 3.04 -8.54 -10.29
C ASP A 116 1.56 -8.91 -10.09
N LEU A 117 0.74 -8.56 -11.08
CA LEU A 117 -0.66 -8.96 -11.10
C LEU A 117 -0.77 -10.49 -11.11
N PRO A 118 -1.66 -11.08 -10.29
CA PRO A 118 -1.78 -12.53 -10.22
C PRO A 118 -2.34 -13.09 -11.53
N ARG A 119 -1.89 -14.29 -11.90
CA ARG A 119 -2.31 -14.94 -13.13
C ARG A 119 -3.53 -15.82 -12.86
N ALA A 120 -4.62 -15.57 -13.59
CA ALA A 120 -5.78 -16.45 -13.59
C ALA A 120 -5.47 -17.78 -14.29
N SER A 121 -6.03 -18.86 -13.76
CA SER A 121 -5.94 -20.21 -14.33
C SER A 121 -7.34 -20.76 -14.59
N VAL A 122 -7.51 -21.50 -15.69
CA VAL A 122 -8.78 -22.16 -16.01
C VAL A 122 -8.60 -23.67 -15.85
N SER A 123 -9.53 -24.29 -15.15
CA SER A 123 -9.60 -25.73 -14.95
C SER A 123 -10.98 -26.24 -15.38
N ILE A 124 -11.07 -27.54 -15.64
CA ILE A 124 -12.29 -28.21 -16.08
C ILE A 124 -12.57 -29.44 -15.22
N SER A 125 -13.86 -29.74 -15.03
CA SER A 125 -14.34 -30.94 -14.35
C SER A 125 -15.61 -31.47 -15.04
N PRO A 126 -15.75 -32.81 -15.24
CA PRO A 126 -14.75 -33.84 -14.98
C PRO A 126 -13.60 -33.82 -15.99
N GLN A 127 -12.46 -34.40 -15.60
CA GLN A 127 -11.30 -34.61 -16.48
C GLN A 127 -11.45 -35.95 -17.22
N GLY A 128 -10.88 -36.08 -18.43
CA GLY A 128 -10.88 -37.33 -19.20
C GLY A 128 -11.69 -37.25 -20.49
N HIS A 129 -12.32 -38.37 -20.84
CA HIS A 129 -13.15 -38.50 -22.05
C HIS A 129 -14.53 -37.91 -21.78
N LEU A 130 -14.87 -36.86 -22.51
CA LEU A 130 -16.17 -36.21 -22.42
C LEU A 130 -17.00 -36.52 -23.66
N TYR A 131 -18.26 -36.90 -23.45
CA TYR A 131 -19.21 -37.22 -24.50
C TYR A 131 -20.20 -36.09 -24.74
N SER A 132 -20.80 -36.06 -25.92
CA SER A 132 -21.83 -35.08 -26.24
C SER A 132 -23.04 -35.26 -25.32
N GLY A 133 -23.58 -34.16 -24.82
CA GLY A 133 -24.67 -34.16 -23.84
C GLY A 133 -24.20 -34.17 -22.38
N GLU A 134 -22.92 -34.42 -22.11
CA GLU A 134 -22.38 -34.28 -20.75
C GLU A 134 -22.24 -32.81 -20.35
N THR A 135 -22.45 -32.54 -19.07
CA THR A 135 -22.24 -31.22 -18.47
C THR A 135 -20.83 -31.15 -17.93
N VAL A 136 -20.09 -30.14 -18.35
CA VAL A 136 -18.79 -29.79 -17.76
C VAL A 136 -18.90 -28.51 -16.97
N THR A 137 -18.07 -28.42 -15.93
CA THR A 137 -17.85 -27.19 -15.19
C THR A 137 -16.46 -26.67 -15.50
N LEU A 138 -16.39 -25.44 -15.99
CA LEU A 138 -15.17 -24.67 -16.11
C LEU A 138 -15.04 -23.78 -14.88
N GLN A 139 -13.88 -23.79 -14.24
CA GLN A 139 -13.57 -22.94 -13.10
C GLN A 139 -12.36 -22.07 -13.41
N CYS A 140 -12.55 -20.76 -13.31
CA CYS A 140 -11.47 -19.78 -13.38
C CYS A 140 -11.05 -19.44 -11.95
N ASP A 141 -9.78 -19.57 -11.63
CA ASP A 141 -9.25 -19.36 -10.28
C ASP A 141 -8.01 -18.46 -10.32
N ILE A 142 -7.99 -17.50 -9.40
CA ILE A 142 -6.83 -16.67 -9.10
C ILE A 142 -6.41 -17.09 -7.69
N PRO A 143 -5.33 -17.89 -7.55
CA PRO A 143 -4.92 -18.43 -6.27
C PRO A 143 -4.76 -17.34 -5.22
N ASP A 144 -5.16 -17.62 -3.98
CA ASP A 144 -5.02 -16.74 -2.81
C ASP A 144 -5.89 -15.46 -2.81
N TYR A 145 -6.73 -15.24 -3.83
CA TYR A 145 -7.62 -14.08 -3.90
C TYR A 145 -9.10 -14.43 -4.11
N THR A 146 -9.98 -13.74 -3.40
CA THR A 146 -11.44 -14.00 -3.41
C THR A 146 -12.28 -12.82 -3.89
N ASP A 147 -11.70 -11.63 -3.96
CA ASP A 147 -12.34 -10.34 -4.26
C ASP A 147 -12.33 -9.97 -5.75
N TRP A 148 -11.79 -10.84 -6.60
CA TRP A 148 -11.69 -10.61 -8.04
C TRP A 148 -12.99 -10.90 -8.78
N ARG A 149 -13.24 -10.11 -9.84
CA ARG A 149 -14.33 -10.35 -10.79
C ARG A 149 -13.84 -11.19 -11.96
N TYR A 150 -14.63 -12.21 -12.32
CA TYR A 150 -14.31 -13.10 -13.40
C TYR A 150 -14.97 -12.67 -14.70
N HIS A 151 -14.26 -12.82 -15.81
CA HIS A 151 -14.78 -12.62 -17.16
C HIS A 151 -14.36 -13.81 -18.01
N TRP A 152 -15.34 -14.43 -18.66
CA TRP A 152 -15.09 -15.55 -19.54
C TRP A 152 -14.95 -15.09 -20.98
N TYR A 153 -13.98 -15.67 -21.67
CA TYR A 153 -13.72 -15.44 -23.09
C TYR A 153 -13.82 -16.77 -23.82
N GLU A 154 -14.58 -16.77 -24.91
CA GLU A 154 -14.72 -17.91 -25.81
C GLU A 154 -14.25 -17.45 -27.18
N ASN A 155 -13.23 -18.10 -27.77
CA ASN A 155 -12.63 -17.68 -29.04
C ASN A 155 -12.23 -16.18 -29.06
N ASN A 156 -11.60 -15.71 -27.98
CA ASN A 156 -11.23 -14.31 -27.74
C ASN A 156 -12.41 -13.32 -27.67
N GLN A 157 -13.65 -13.79 -27.64
CA GLN A 157 -14.83 -12.95 -27.46
C GLN A 157 -15.33 -13.00 -26.02
N LYS A 158 -15.48 -11.83 -25.39
CA LYS A 158 -15.99 -11.71 -24.03
C LYS A 158 -17.45 -12.19 -23.97
N ARG A 159 -17.76 -13.03 -22.99
CA ARG A 159 -19.11 -13.49 -22.69
C ARG A 159 -19.68 -12.66 -21.55
N PRO A 160 -20.51 -11.63 -21.81
CA PRO A 160 -20.91 -10.66 -20.80
C PRO A 160 -21.75 -11.27 -19.67
N ASN A 161 -22.50 -12.34 -19.98
CA ASN A 161 -23.38 -13.01 -19.03
C ASN A 161 -22.66 -14.04 -18.15
N LEU A 162 -21.36 -14.25 -18.37
CA LEU A 162 -20.55 -15.21 -17.63
C LEU A 162 -19.55 -14.45 -16.75
N THR A 163 -19.92 -14.26 -15.49
CA THR A 163 -19.13 -13.53 -14.49
C THR A 163 -18.84 -14.33 -13.23
N SER A 164 -19.44 -15.51 -13.11
CA SER A 164 -19.19 -16.44 -12.01
C SER A 164 -17.80 -17.05 -12.09
N LYS A 165 -17.21 -17.36 -10.92
CA LYS A 165 -15.95 -18.10 -10.78
C LYS A 165 -16.03 -19.46 -11.49
N SER A 166 -17.18 -20.11 -11.42
CA SER A 166 -17.47 -21.39 -12.05
C SER A 166 -18.67 -21.27 -12.99
N ILE A 167 -18.55 -21.80 -14.20
CA ILE A 167 -19.62 -21.86 -15.20
C ILE A 167 -19.81 -23.31 -15.64
N SER A 168 -21.06 -23.69 -15.91
CA SER A 168 -21.36 -25.02 -16.45
C SER A 168 -21.89 -24.89 -17.87
N ASN A 169 -21.47 -25.80 -18.75
CA ASN A 169 -21.95 -25.84 -20.13
C ASN A 169 -22.10 -27.30 -20.58
N ILE A 170 -22.98 -27.52 -21.56
CA ILE A 170 -23.23 -28.83 -22.16
C ILE A 170 -22.33 -28.97 -23.37
N ILE A 171 -21.61 -30.09 -23.45
CA ILE A 171 -20.74 -30.40 -24.58
C ILE A 171 -21.58 -30.65 -25.84
N LYS A 172 -21.42 -29.75 -26.83
CA LYS A 172 -22.19 -29.79 -28.10
C LYS A 172 -21.52 -30.57 -29.23
N TYR A 173 -20.23 -30.90 -29.10
CA TYR A 173 -19.45 -31.64 -30.11
C TYR A 173 -19.05 -33.03 -29.60
N GLN A 174 -18.76 -33.96 -30.50
CA GLN A 174 -18.36 -35.33 -30.12
C GLN A 174 -16.89 -35.38 -29.64
N GLN A 175 -16.69 -36.10 -28.54
CA GLN A 175 -15.43 -36.49 -27.88
C GLN A 175 -14.33 -35.42 -27.81
N ILE A 176 -14.27 -34.70 -26.69
CA ILE A 176 -13.13 -33.85 -26.34
C ILE A 176 -12.33 -34.56 -25.23
N ILE A 177 -11.04 -34.78 -25.46
CA ILE A 177 -10.13 -35.27 -24.41
C ILE A 177 -9.56 -34.04 -23.73
N VAL A 178 -9.86 -33.88 -22.44
CA VAL A 178 -9.29 -32.77 -21.68
C VAL A 178 -8.18 -33.29 -20.78
N GLN A 179 -6.95 -32.93 -21.12
CA GLN A 179 -5.75 -33.26 -20.36
C GLN A 179 -5.20 -32.00 -19.70
N ARG A 180 -4.72 -32.11 -18.46
CA ARG A 180 -3.91 -31.06 -17.84
C ARG A 180 -2.62 -30.91 -18.67
N PRO A 181 -2.23 -29.70 -19.09
CA PRO A 181 -0.91 -29.51 -19.69
C PRO A 181 0.16 -29.89 -18.66
N HIS A 182 1.17 -30.64 -19.12
CA HIS A 182 2.32 -31.09 -18.33
C HIS A 182 3.39 -29.99 -18.23
#